data_AF-A0A7X6TPA3-F1
#
_entry.id   AF-A0A7X6TPA3-F1
#
_cell.length_a   1.000
_cell.length_b   1.000
_cell.length_c   1.000
_cell.angle_alpha   90.00
_cell.angle_beta   90.00
_cell.angle_gamma   90.00
#
_symmetry.space_group_name_H-M   'P 1'
#
loop_
_entity.id
_entity.type
_entity.pdbx_description
1 polymer ?
#
loop_
_entity_poly.entity_id
_entity_poly.type
_entity_poly.pdbx_seq_one_letter_code
_entity_poly.pdbx_strand_id
1 'polypeptide(L)'
;YKLKNTLEYDNIVSWFTNAAAISLMFIPLVFLLSGFVGINTVFSNPIPILYILATLSLGYVTIFIDDSNFLSNISFEKLKTFDRTAFLVIFFVFCLLTLMNFDRIDPRWDTFTYWGIDAKYIFENGQLRGPDFNVLWRFEYTSFIPILISTIYKFYNNILEQYASWINVFVVYVSMNLVYTRLSKTSLISKFVGLIFLIWAVYGSIEAAYMFSLYADIYCAFIVLIFGLVLIKPFKPILEPTSQRSFMLAITLLLLYFIKEPYIHISFILLLVWFLFDFWVYKGKVIGLAKTRSFWILMLVIVIILTLRWLYFDTIGNINYHDSLIPKLAARESLNDYIEYLSKIFLFFMRHYPYTLIIWTLGFGTIIIKKPTQNKPTFYAVYAICFLVSAFFILGYTIQKSSFTSGSISRYISLVTFLIPMLPALALPTVSEKNDRSLVDVVLLALFIFIAIVKIMIPMPLLREFSLKPGAYQDSALLKNSYVLAQNVIDITGENAKILITDDLVWGGNRNIISNTNEPAIYVRYYLLNQSVGAQYNLDESMLFSYALESDADYILMLNNDFLFDDCEGIFKTSGNFLLKLDNIDSEFANCNLLKNNVIPLE
;
A
#
# COMPACT_ATOMS: atom_id res chain seq x y z
N TYR A 1 -9.95 12.07 -20.82
CA TYR A 1 -10.82 13.12 -21.43
C TYR A 1 -12.21 13.22 -20.81
N LYS A 2 -13.02 12.14 -20.74
CA LYS A 2 -14.39 12.17 -20.16
C LYS A 2 -14.46 12.75 -18.74
N LEU A 3 -13.43 12.55 -17.93
CA LEU A 3 -13.29 13.07 -16.56
C LEU A 3 -12.66 14.48 -16.47
N LYS A 4 -12.51 15.23 -17.57
CA LYS A 4 -11.89 16.58 -17.55
C LYS A 4 -12.58 17.57 -16.62
N ASN A 5 -13.88 17.37 -16.41
CA ASN A 5 -14.70 18.17 -15.49
C ASN A 5 -14.51 17.77 -14.01
N THR A 6 -13.80 16.68 -13.72
CA THR A 6 -13.44 16.25 -12.36
C THR A 6 -11.96 16.45 -12.10
N LEU A 7 -11.11 16.02 -13.05
CA LEU A 7 -9.67 16.19 -13.03
C LEU A 7 -9.27 17.13 -14.17
N GLU A 8 -9.12 18.42 -13.84
CA GLU A 8 -8.76 19.44 -14.83
C GLU A 8 -7.30 19.27 -15.25
N TYR A 9 -7.07 19.50 -16.53
CA TYR A 9 -5.75 19.69 -17.09
C TYR A 9 -5.78 20.99 -17.89
N ASP A 10 -4.69 21.73 -17.77
CA ASP A 10 -4.44 23.04 -18.37
C ASP A 10 -3.10 23.08 -19.11
N ASN A 11 -2.32 22.00 -19.00
CA ASN A 11 -1.04 21.84 -19.65
C ASN A 11 -0.76 20.35 -19.87
N ILE A 12 0.32 20.07 -20.59
CA ILE A 12 0.71 18.71 -20.94
C ILE A 12 1.08 17.84 -19.73
N VAL A 13 1.75 18.39 -18.73
CA VAL A 13 2.15 17.65 -17.51
C VAL A 13 0.92 17.27 -16.70
N SER A 14 -0.04 18.19 -16.53
CA SER A 14 -1.29 17.91 -15.81
C SER A 14 -2.17 16.90 -16.56
N TRP A 15 -2.14 16.92 -17.90
CA TRP A 15 -2.81 15.89 -18.71
C TRP A 15 -2.22 14.50 -18.51
N PHE A 16 -0.90 14.35 -18.68
CA PHE A 16 -0.20 13.07 -18.48
C PHE A 16 -0.37 12.54 -17.06
N THR A 17 -0.25 13.43 -16.07
CA THR A 17 -0.38 13.07 -14.66
C THR A 17 -1.79 12.57 -14.33
N ASN A 18 -2.84 13.26 -14.82
CA ASN A 18 -4.22 12.81 -14.64
C ASN A 18 -4.48 11.49 -15.37
N ALA A 19 -3.92 11.30 -16.57
CA ALA A 19 -4.03 10.04 -17.30
C ALA A 19 -3.37 8.89 -16.52
N ALA A 20 -2.15 9.07 -16.02
CA ALA A 20 -1.45 8.09 -15.19
C ALA A 20 -2.23 7.77 -13.90
N ALA A 21 -2.77 8.78 -13.21
CA ALA A 21 -3.55 8.59 -12.00
C ALA A 21 -4.83 7.77 -12.25
N ILE A 22 -5.56 8.07 -13.33
CA ILE A 22 -6.74 7.31 -13.74
C ILE A 22 -6.34 5.87 -14.12
N SER A 23 -5.26 5.69 -14.89
CA SER A 23 -4.78 4.36 -15.29
C SER A 23 -4.41 3.50 -14.10
N LEU A 24 -3.69 4.06 -13.11
CA LEU A 24 -3.35 3.37 -11.87
C LEU A 24 -4.61 2.84 -11.17
N MET A 25 -5.70 3.62 -11.13
CA MET A 25 -6.95 3.19 -10.50
C MET A 25 -7.76 2.19 -11.34
N PHE A 26 -7.97 2.49 -12.62
CA PHE A 26 -8.99 1.80 -13.43
C PHE A 26 -8.46 0.54 -14.11
N ILE A 27 -7.19 0.46 -14.48
CA ILE A 27 -6.62 -0.75 -15.09
C ILE A 27 -6.72 -1.94 -14.13
N PRO A 28 -6.15 -1.89 -12.91
CA PRO A 28 -6.28 -3.00 -11.96
C PRO A 28 -7.73 -3.23 -11.53
N LEU A 29 -8.58 -2.19 -11.49
CA LEU A 29 -10.02 -2.39 -11.22
C LEU A 29 -10.68 -3.24 -12.30
N VAL A 30 -10.45 -2.92 -13.58
CA VAL A 30 -11.01 -3.67 -14.70
C VAL A 30 -10.49 -5.11 -14.72
N PHE A 31 -9.20 -5.30 -14.46
CA PHE A 31 -8.61 -6.64 -14.38
C PHE A 31 -9.19 -7.43 -13.21
N LEU A 32 -9.32 -6.81 -12.03
CA LEU A 32 -9.92 -7.42 -10.86
C LEU A 32 -11.37 -7.85 -11.13
N LEU A 33 -12.19 -6.96 -11.69
CA LEU A 33 -13.58 -7.26 -12.04
C LEU A 33 -13.68 -8.35 -13.11
N SER A 34 -12.75 -8.36 -14.08
CA SER A 34 -12.65 -9.42 -15.09
C SER A 34 -12.35 -10.78 -14.45
N GLY A 35 -11.45 -10.81 -13.45
CA GLY A 35 -11.17 -12.00 -12.67
C GLY A 35 -12.36 -12.48 -11.83
N PHE A 36 -13.12 -11.57 -11.21
CA PHE A 36 -14.34 -11.93 -10.48
C PHE A 36 -15.39 -12.63 -11.35
N VAL A 37 -15.41 -12.35 -12.67
CA VAL A 37 -16.31 -13.02 -13.62
C VAL A 37 -15.63 -14.16 -14.40
N GLY A 38 -14.41 -14.56 -14.02
CA GLY A 38 -13.69 -15.69 -14.62
C GLY A 38 -12.98 -15.40 -15.95
N ILE A 39 -12.82 -14.13 -16.35
CA ILE A 39 -12.09 -13.76 -17.57
C ILE A 39 -10.58 -13.68 -17.26
N ASN A 40 -9.94 -14.85 -17.19
CA ASN A 40 -8.53 -14.97 -16.77
C ASN A 40 -7.51 -14.52 -17.82
N THR A 41 -7.92 -14.35 -19.09
CA THR A 41 -7.05 -13.89 -20.18
C THR A 41 -6.36 -12.55 -19.87
N VAL A 42 -6.98 -11.70 -19.03
CA VAL A 42 -6.40 -10.42 -18.60
C VAL A 42 -5.11 -10.56 -17.80
N PHE A 43 -4.94 -11.67 -17.06
CA PHE A 43 -3.74 -11.93 -16.26
C PHE A 43 -2.71 -12.78 -17.00
N SER A 44 -3.18 -13.62 -17.92
CA SER A 44 -2.31 -14.40 -18.80
C SER A 44 -1.62 -13.52 -19.87
N ASN A 45 -2.34 -12.51 -20.39
CA ASN A 45 -1.86 -11.63 -21.46
C ASN A 45 -2.01 -10.13 -21.13
N PRO A 46 -1.53 -9.65 -19.97
CA PRO A 46 -1.77 -8.28 -19.54
C PRO A 46 -1.12 -7.26 -20.48
N ILE A 47 0.11 -7.52 -20.95
CA ILE A 47 0.87 -6.59 -21.80
C ILE A 47 0.20 -6.35 -23.17
N PRO A 48 -0.16 -7.39 -23.97
CA PRO A 48 -0.94 -7.19 -25.19
C PRO A 48 -2.25 -6.43 -24.97
N ILE A 49 -2.99 -6.76 -23.90
CA ILE A 49 -4.26 -6.10 -23.57
C ILE A 49 -4.03 -4.61 -23.28
N LEU A 50 -2.99 -4.26 -22.53
CA LEU A 50 -2.63 -2.87 -22.27
C LEU A 50 -2.28 -2.12 -23.56
N TYR A 51 -1.56 -2.74 -24.50
CA TYR A 51 -1.28 -2.14 -25.81
C TYR A 51 -2.55 -1.93 -26.64
N ILE A 52 -3.49 -2.88 -26.63
CA ILE A 52 -4.78 -2.75 -27.30
C ILE A 52 -5.56 -1.58 -26.68
N LEU A 53 -5.67 -1.52 -25.34
CA LEU A 53 -6.35 -0.44 -24.64
C LEU A 53 -5.73 0.94 -24.92
N ALA A 54 -4.40 1.01 -24.95
CA ALA A 54 -3.68 2.25 -25.30
C ALA A 54 -3.97 2.67 -26.74
N THR A 55 -3.92 1.73 -27.69
CA THR A 55 -4.18 1.98 -29.11
C THR A 55 -5.62 2.42 -29.34
N LEU A 56 -6.60 1.75 -28.72
CA LEU A 56 -8.01 2.14 -28.77
C LEU A 56 -8.25 3.52 -28.14
N SER A 57 -7.55 3.83 -27.05
CA SER A 57 -7.63 5.14 -26.40
C SER A 57 -7.07 6.25 -27.29
N LEU A 58 -5.95 6.01 -27.97
CA LEU A 58 -5.37 6.94 -28.95
C LEU A 58 -6.28 7.11 -30.18
N GLY A 59 -6.85 6.02 -30.69
CA GLY A 59 -7.85 6.04 -31.76
C GLY A 59 -9.08 6.85 -31.37
N TYR A 60 -9.57 6.68 -30.13
CA TYR A 60 -10.69 7.48 -29.63
C TYR A 60 -10.36 8.97 -29.57
N VAL A 61 -9.17 9.32 -29.06
CA VAL A 61 -8.72 10.72 -28.96
C VAL A 61 -8.61 11.35 -30.35
N THR A 62 -8.01 10.66 -31.31
CA THR A 62 -7.80 11.17 -32.67
C THR A 62 -9.07 11.29 -33.49
N ILE A 63 -10.05 10.39 -33.32
CA ILE A 63 -11.28 10.40 -34.12
C ILE A 63 -12.37 11.30 -33.52
N PHE A 64 -12.53 11.29 -32.19
CA PHE A 64 -13.72 11.86 -31.54
C PHE A 64 -13.48 13.15 -30.76
N ILE A 65 -12.24 13.63 -30.66
CA ILE A 65 -11.93 14.86 -29.94
C ILE A 65 -11.53 15.94 -30.95
N ASP A 66 -12.24 17.07 -30.90
CA ASP A 66 -11.96 18.24 -31.73
C ASP A 66 -10.53 18.77 -31.47
N ASP A 67 -9.66 18.62 -32.48
CA ASP A 67 -8.21 18.88 -32.43
C ASP A 67 -7.89 20.29 -31.95
N SER A 68 -8.70 21.29 -32.36
CA SER A 68 -8.42 22.71 -32.13
C SER A 68 -8.44 23.09 -30.63
N ASN A 69 -9.39 22.56 -29.88
CA ASN A 69 -9.56 22.83 -28.45
C ASN A 69 -8.75 21.87 -27.57
N PHE A 70 -8.43 20.68 -28.05
CA PHE A 70 -7.67 19.70 -27.28
C PHE A 70 -6.17 19.99 -27.30
N LEU A 71 -5.59 20.17 -28.49
CA LEU A 71 -4.15 20.43 -28.63
C LEU A 71 -3.75 21.77 -28.01
N SER A 72 -4.59 22.80 -28.16
CA SER A 72 -4.36 24.10 -27.50
C SER A 72 -4.36 23.99 -25.97
N ASN A 73 -5.00 22.99 -25.38
CA ASN A 73 -4.99 22.73 -23.93
C ASN A 73 -3.83 21.86 -23.45
N ILE A 74 -3.09 21.23 -24.36
CA ILE A 74 -1.96 20.34 -24.06
C ILE A 74 -0.70 20.96 -24.68
N SER A 75 -0.26 22.08 -24.12
CA SER A 75 0.95 22.78 -24.55
C SER A 75 1.89 23.05 -23.38
N PHE A 76 3.20 22.91 -23.62
CA PHE A 76 4.25 23.33 -22.69
C PHE A 76 4.31 24.87 -22.55
N GLU A 77 3.81 25.62 -23.54
CA GLU A 77 3.83 27.08 -23.54
C GLU A 77 3.00 27.67 -22.40
N LYS A 78 1.96 26.95 -21.94
CA LYS A 78 1.10 27.35 -20.82
C LYS A 78 1.79 27.29 -19.46
N LEU A 79 2.96 26.66 -19.35
CA LEU A 79 3.72 26.57 -18.10
C LEU A 79 4.63 27.78 -17.92
N LYS A 80 4.49 28.50 -16.80
CA LYS A 80 5.44 29.54 -16.39
C LYS A 80 6.81 28.93 -16.09
N THR A 81 7.88 29.73 -16.21
CA THR A 81 9.27 29.28 -16.01
C THR A 81 9.48 28.57 -14.67
N PHE A 82 8.98 29.13 -13.57
CA PHE A 82 9.11 28.49 -12.24
C PHE A 82 8.42 27.12 -12.18
N ASP A 83 7.23 26.99 -12.77
CA ASP A 83 6.49 25.72 -12.77
C ASP A 83 7.24 24.65 -13.58
N ARG A 84 7.90 25.03 -14.70
CA ARG A 84 8.78 24.13 -15.46
C ARG A 84 9.95 23.65 -14.62
N THR A 85 10.63 24.55 -13.91
CA THR A 85 11.75 24.20 -13.03
C THR A 85 11.31 23.27 -11.91
N ALA A 86 10.16 23.52 -11.29
CA ALA A 86 9.66 22.66 -10.23
C ALA A 86 9.26 21.26 -10.73
N PHE A 87 8.61 21.15 -11.90
CA PHE A 87 8.35 19.85 -12.52
C PHE A 87 9.66 19.11 -12.85
N LEU A 88 10.70 19.83 -13.28
CA LEU A 88 12.04 19.25 -13.48
C LEU A 88 12.67 18.77 -12.17
N VAL A 89 12.52 19.50 -11.07
CA VAL A 89 12.96 19.07 -9.74
C VAL A 89 12.23 17.81 -9.29
N ILE A 90 10.89 17.76 -9.46
CA ILE A 90 10.09 16.56 -9.17
C ILE A 90 10.57 15.37 -10.00
N PHE A 91 10.85 15.58 -11.29
CA PHE A 91 11.39 14.55 -12.17
C PHE A 91 12.77 14.07 -11.71
N PHE A 92 13.67 14.97 -11.30
CA PHE A 92 14.98 14.60 -10.77
C PHE A 92 14.87 13.78 -9.48
N VAL A 93 13.98 14.18 -8.56
CA VAL A 93 13.66 13.39 -7.35
C VAL A 93 13.16 12.00 -7.75
N PHE A 94 12.29 11.88 -8.75
CA PHE A 94 11.82 10.59 -9.25
C PHE A 94 12.94 9.72 -9.83
N CYS A 95 13.84 10.28 -10.63
CA CYS A 95 15.01 9.57 -11.14
C CYS A 95 15.89 9.06 -10.00
N LEU A 96 16.14 9.92 -8.99
CA LEU A 96 16.90 9.54 -7.81
C LEU A 96 16.25 8.39 -7.03
N LEU A 97 14.94 8.46 -6.77
CA LEU A 97 14.21 7.38 -6.09
C LEU A 97 14.21 6.09 -6.91
N THR A 98 14.15 6.18 -8.24
CA THR A 98 14.23 5.03 -9.13
C THR A 98 15.59 4.34 -9.00
N LEU A 99 16.69 5.10 -8.99
CA LEU A 99 18.03 4.57 -8.76
C LEU A 99 18.16 3.93 -7.37
N MET A 100 17.63 4.57 -6.33
CA MET A 100 17.62 4.00 -4.97
C MET A 100 16.84 2.69 -4.90
N ASN A 101 15.70 2.60 -5.59
CA ASN A 101 14.89 1.39 -5.64
C ASN A 101 15.66 0.24 -6.27
N PHE A 102 16.38 0.48 -7.38
CA PHE A 102 17.14 -0.56 -8.08
C PHE A 102 18.48 -0.93 -7.43
N ASP A 103 18.95 -0.13 -6.48
CA ASP A 103 20.13 -0.45 -5.67
C ASP A 103 19.78 -1.21 -4.38
N ARG A 104 18.57 -1.02 -3.84
CA ARG A 104 18.12 -1.59 -2.55
C ARG A 104 17.17 -2.77 -2.72
N ILE A 105 17.48 -3.89 -2.07
CA ILE A 105 16.53 -5.00 -1.86
C ILE A 105 16.03 -4.91 -0.42
N ASP A 106 14.76 -4.56 -0.22
CA ASP A 106 14.15 -4.36 1.10
C ASP A 106 12.92 -5.28 1.29
N PRO A 107 13.16 -6.57 1.57
CA PRO A 107 12.10 -7.54 1.81
C PRO A 107 11.44 -7.23 3.15
N ARG A 108 10.12 -7.00 3.12
CA ARG A 108 9.32 -6.70 4.31
C ARG A 108 8.27 -7.76 4.50
N TRP A 109 7.98 -8.09 5.75
CA TRP A 109 7.11 -9.18 6.13
C TRP A 109 5.74 -9.18 5.41
N ASP A 110 5.04 -8.05 5.18
CA ASP A 110 3.73 -8.07 4.48
C ASP A 110 3.82 -8.53 3.02
N THR A 111 5.03 -8.48 2.42
CA THR A 111 5.27 -9.05 1.09
C THR A 111 5.06 -10.56 1.11
N PHE A 112 5.48 -11.20 2.19
CA PHE A 112 5.44 -12.65 2.40
C PHE A 112 4.21 -13.12 3.16
N THR A 113 3.30 -12.22 3.53
CA THR A 113 2.01 -12.59 4.13
C THR A 113 0.84 -12.38 3.19
N TYR A 114 0.94 -11.46 2.22
CA TYR A 114 -0.13 -11.25 1.23
C TYR A 114 0.37 -10.73 -0.13
N TRP A 115 0.95 -9.53 -0.18
CA TRP A 115 1.09 -8.77 -1.43
C TRP A 115 1.97 -9.45 -2.49
N GLY A 116 3.12 -9.98 -2.07
CA GLY A 116 4.05 -10.68 -2.95
C GLY A 116 3.56 -12.09 -3.29
N ILE A 117 2.92 -12.77 -2.33
CA ILE A 117 2.35 -14.11 -2.52
C ILE A 117 1.23 -14.09 -3.57
N ASP A 118 0.24 -13.21 -3.42
CA ASP A 118 -0.90 -13.14 -4.36
C ASP A 118 -0.45 -12.72 -5.75
N ALA A 119 0.55 -11.82 -5.85
CA ALA A 119 1.11 -11.40 -7.12
C ALA A 119 1.87 -12.52 -7.84
N LYS A 120 2.64 -13.30 -7.07
CA LYS A 120 3.32 -14.52 -7.55
C LYS A 120 2.30 -15.54 -8.06
N TYR A 121 1.24 -15.80 -7.29
CA TYR A 121 0.16 -16.71 -7.70
C TYR A 121 -0.46 -16.28 -9.04
N ILE A 122 -0.82 -15.00 -9.20
CA ILE A 122 -1.40 -14.48 -10.45
C ILE A 122 -0.42 -14.61 -11.62
N PHE A 123 0.87 -14.37 -11.37
CA PHE A 123 1.90 -14.49 -12.39
C PHE A 123 2.07 -15.94 -12.88
N GLU A 124 2.15 -16.89 -11.94
CA GLU A 124 2.39 -18.31 -12.23
C GLU A 124 1.15 -18.98 -12.84
N ASN A 125 -0.04 -18.70 -12.30
CA ASN A 125 -1.28 -19.38 -12.69
C ASN A 125 -2.10 -18.62 -13.74
N GLY A 126 -1.79 -17.35 -14.00
CA GLY A 126 -2.51 -16.55 -14.98
C GLY A 126 -3.98 -16.28 -14.63
N GLN A 127 -4.31 -16.29 -13.33
CA GLN A 127 -5.67 -16.08 -12.80
C GLN A 127 -5.66 -15.52 -11.37
N LEU A 128 -6.80 -15.00 -10.90
CA LEU A 128 -6.97 -14.70 -9.47
C LEU A 128 -7.01 -15.99 -8.65
N ARG A 129 -6.68 -15.90 -7.36
CA ARG A 129 -6.71 -17.06 -6.45
C ARG A 129 -8.09 -17.71 -6.38
N GLY A 130 -8.09 -19.04 -6.33
CA GLY A 130 -9.27 -19.88 -6.12
C GLY A 130 -9.32 -20.49 -4.72
N PRO A 131 -10.31 -21.36 -4.46
CA PRO A 131 -10.48 -22.04 -3.16
C PRO A 131 -9.27 -22.91 -2.77
N ASP A 132 -8.57 -23.48 -3.75
CA ASP A 132 -7.40 -24.33 -3.51
C ASP A 132 -6.20 -23.54 -2.96
N PHE A 133 -6.24 -22.21 -3.01
CA PHE A 133 -5.17 -21.34 -2.51
C PHE A 133 -5.42 -20.90 -1.07
N ASN A 134 -5.23 -21.83 -0.13
CA ASN A 134 -5.48 -21.64 1.30
C ASN A 134 -4.40 -20.82 2.05
N VAL A 135 -3.35 -20.36 1.35
CA VAL A 135 -2.19 -19.74 1.96
C VAL A 135 -2.53 -18.39 2.63
N LEU A 136 -3.44 -17.62 2.02
CA LEU A 136 -3.75 -16.22 2.36
C LEU A 136 -5.05 -16.02 3.18
N TRP A 137 -5.63 -17.08 3.73
CA TRP A 137 -6.99 -17.08 4.28
C TRP A 137 -7.27 -15.98 5.33
N ARG A 138 -6.27 -15.51 6.11
CA ARG A 138 -6.41 -14.43 7.11
C ARG A 138 -6.74 -13.06 6.51
N PHE A 139 -6.40 -12.85 5.23
CA PHE A 139 -6.54 -11.57 4.57
C PHE A 139 -7.60 -11.65 3.47
N GLU A 140 -8.80 -11.12 3.73
CA GLU A 140 -9.84 -10.93 2.71
C GLU A 140 -9.61 -9.70 1.81
N TYR A 141 -8.34 -9.34 1.62
CA TYR A 141 -7.93 -8.28 0.71
C TYR A 141 -8.20 -8.74 -0.72
N THR A 142 -8.49 -7.83 -1.64
CA THR A 142 -8.59 -8.20 -3.06
C THR A 142 -7.20 -8.22 -3.70
N SER A 143 -7.10 -8.80 -4.90
CA SER A 143 -5.86 -8.79 -5.69
C SER A 143 -5.56 -7.44 -6.37
N PHE A 144 -6.17 -6.34 -5.93
CA PHE A 144 -6.05 -5.04 -6.60
C PHE A 144 -4.60 -4.56 -6.82
N ILE A 145 -3.78 -4.50 -5.76
CA ILE A 145 -2.34 -4.17 -5.86
C ILE A 145 -1.52 -5.32 -6.44
N PRO A 146 -1.76 -6.60 -6.05
CA PRO A 146 -1.10 -7.76 -6.65
C PRO A 146 -1.18 -7.83 -8.17
N ILE A 147 -2.28 -7.38 -8.79
CA ILE A 147 -2.41 -7.29 -10.25
C ILE A 147 -1.35 -6.36 -10.87
N LEU A 148 -1.08 -5.21 -10.25
CA LEU A 148 -0.05 -4.27 -10.75
C LEU A 148 1.35 -4.90 -10.64
N ILE A 149 1.64 -5.56 -9.52
CA ILE A 149 2.91 -6.26 -9.26
C ILE A 149 3.10 -7.40 -10.27
N SER A 150 2.09 -8.25 -10.44
CA SER A 150 2.09 -9.38 -11.39
C SER A 150 2.26 -8.93 -12.83
N THR A 151 1.68 -7.78 -13.21
CA THR A 151 1.89 -7.18 -14.54
C THR A 151 3.35 -6.83 -14.79
N ILE A 152 4.08 -6.36 -13.76
CA ILE A 152 5.53 -6.11 -13.86
C ILE A 152 6.29 -7.44 -14.01
N TYR A 153 5.92 -8.47 -13.26
CA TYR A 153 6.53 -9.81 -13.45
C TYR A 153 6.31 -10.33 -14.87
N LYS A 154 5.11 -10.14 -15.44
CA LYS A 154 4.82 -10.49 -16.85
C LYS A 154 5.63 -9.66 -17.85
N PHE A 155 5.90 -8.38 -17.55
CA PHE A 155 6.74 -7.56 -18.42
C PHE A 155 8.17 -8.11 -18.54
N TYR A 156 8.73 -8.60 -17.43
CA TYR A 156 10.08 -9.19 -17.41
C TYR A 156 10.11 -10.71 -17.64
N ASN A 157 8.93 -11.34 -17.72
CA ASN A 157 8.76 -12.79 -17.73
C ASN A 157 9.51 -13.50 -16.58
N ASN A 158 9.60 -12.85 -15.42
CA ASN A 158 10.27 -13.37 -14.23
C ASN A 158 9.77 -12.65 -12.96
N ILE A 159 9.91 -13.28 -11.80
CA ILE A 159 9.59 -12.68 -10.50
C ILE A 159 10.79 -11.82 -10.08
N LEU A 160 10.62 -10.50 -10.18
CA LEU A 160 11.65 -9.51 -9.86
C LEU A 160 11.05 -8.49 -8.88
N GLU A 161 11.00 -8.84 -7.59
CA GLU A 161 10.29 -8.10 -6.55
C GLU A 161 10.80 -6.67 -6.40
N GLN A 162 12.11 -6.47 -6.52
CA GLN A 162 12.71 -5.14 -6.49
C GLN A 162 12.24 -4.27 -7.67
N TYR A 163 12.07 -4.85 -8.85
CA TYR A 163 11.57 -4.10 -10.00
C TYR A 163 10.08 -3.85 -9.89
N ALA A 164 9.33 -4.77 -9.27
CA ALA A 164 7.92 -4.57 -9.00
C ALA A 164 7.66 -3.50 -7.92
N SER A 165 8.54 -3.34 -6.92
CA SER A 165 8.39 -2.27 -5.91
C SER A 165 8.55 -0.86 -6.49
N TRP A 166 9.11 -0.73 -7.70
CA TRP A 166 9.15 0.54 -8.45
C TRP A 166 7.75 1.14 -8.68
N ILE A 167 6.68 0.34 -8.67
CA ILE A 167 5.31 0.85 -8.76
C ILE A 167 5.02 1.92 -7.68
N ASN A 168 5.57 1.76 -6.48
CA ASN A 168 5.41 2.72 -5.40
C ASN A 168 6.16 4.03 -5.68
N VAL A 169 7.36 3.95 -6.26
CA VAL A 169 8.12 5.13 -6.71
C VAL A 169 7.34 5.88 -7.80
N PHE A 170 6.76 5.17 -8.76
CA PHE A 170 5.92 5.77 -9.79
C PHE A 170 4.65 6.43 -9.21
N VAL A 171 3.97 5.77 -8.27
CA VAL A 171 2.80 6.34 -7.56
C VAL A 171 3.17 7.62 -6.80
N VAL A 172 4.34 7.66 -6.15
CA VAL A 172 4.86 8.86 -5.48
C VAL A 172 5.07 9.97 -6.51
N TYR A 173 5.69 9.69 -7.65
CA TYR A 173 5.87 10.67 -8.73
C TYR A 173 4.55 11.24 -9.24
N VAL A 174 3.56 10.38 -9.52
CA VAL A 174 2.22 10.82 -9.93
C VAL A 174 1.58 11.68 -8.83
N SER A 175 1.66 11.27 -7.56
CA SER A 175 1.14 12.02 -6.42
C SER A 175 1.77 13.41 -6.29
N MET A 176 3.10 13.49 -6.46
CA MET A 176 3.82 14.76 -6.45
C MET A 176 3.33 15.70 -7.54
N ASN A 177 3.21 15.21 -8.77
CA ASN A 177 2.73 16.03 -9.89
C ASN A 177 1.27 16.46 -9.71
N LEU A 178 0.41 15.61 -9.14
CA LEU A 178 -0.98 15.96 -8.84
C LEU A 178 -1.08 17.10 -7.83
N VAL A 179 -0.32 17.02 -6.73
CA VAL A 179 -0.25 18.09 -5.73
C VAL A 179 0.32 19.36 -6.36
N TYR A 180 1.46 19.26 -7.04
CA TYR A 180 2.13 20.42 -7.61
C TYR A 180 1.30 21.11 -8.72
N THR A 181 0.55 20.36 -9.51
CA THR A 181 -0.40 20.92 -10.48
C THR A 181 -1.40 21.86 -9.81
N ARG A 182 -1.86 21.54 -8.59
CA ARG A 182 -2.73 22.44 -7.82
C ARG A 182 -1.96 23.64 -7.27
N LEU A 183 -0.76 23.41 -6.75
CA LEU A 183 0.11 24.46 -6.25
C LEU A 183 0.47 25.48 -7.33
N SER A 184 0.67 25.05 -8.57
CA SER A 184 1.01 25.91 -9.72
C SER A 184 0.00 27.03 -10.02
N LYS A 185 -1.21 26.94 -9.44
CA LYS A 185 -2.27 27.96 -9.55
C LYS A 185 -2.24 29.01 -8.43
N THR A 186 -1.33 28.86 -7.46
CA THR A 186 -1.21 29.72 -6.27
C THR A 186 -0.08 30.75 -6.42
N SER A 187 0.14 31.57 -5.39
CA SER A 187 1.24 32.54 -5.36
C SER A 187 2.60 31.86 -5.38
N LEU A 188 3.65 32.57 -5.82
CA LEU A 188 5.01 32.02 -5.89
C LEU A 188 5.48 31.44 -4.53
N ILE A 189 5.19 32.14 -3.44
CA ILE A 189 5.52 31.69 -2.08
C ILE A 189 4.78 30.40 -1.73
N SER A 190 3.48 30.31 -2.02
CA SER A 190 2.70 29.08 -1.78
C SER A 190 3.19 27.90 -2.62
N LYS A 191 3.53 28.13 -3.90
CA LYS A 191 4.13 27.10 -4.76
C LYS A 191 5.41 26.57 -4.15
N PHE A 192 6.25 27.47 -3.65
CA PHE A 192 7.53 27.11 -3.08
C PHE A 192 7.40 26.33 -1.78
N VAL A 193 6.64 26.86 -0.81
CA VAL A 193 6.42 26.20 0.49
C VAL A 193 5.79 24.83 0.25
N GLY A 194 4.81 24.75 -0.64
CA GLY A 194 4.20 23.47 -1.02
C GLY A 194 5.20 22.49 -1.64
N LEU A 195 6.13 22.95 -2.48
CA LEU A 195 7.18 22.10 -3.05
C LEU A 195 8.15 21.56 -1.97
N ILE A 196 8.55 22.36 -0.98
CA ILE A 196 9.37 21.87 0.15
C ILE A 196 8.62 20.76 0.87
N PHE A 197 7.37 21.04 1.29
CA PHE A 197 6.58 20.07 2.04
C PHE A 197 6.38 18.78 1.24
N LEU A 198 6.26 18.90 -0.08
CA LEU A 198 6.14 17.76 -0.97
C LEU A 198 7.41 16.91 -1.02
N ILE A 199 8.59 17.53 -1.09
CA ILE A 199 9.88 16.81 -1.01
C ILE A 199 10.03 16.15 0.36
N TRP A 200 9.67 16.84 1.44
CA TRP A 200 9.71 16.26 2.79
C TRP A 200 8.71 15.11 2.95
N ALA A 201 7.53 15.21 2.34
CA ALA A 201 6.54 14.13 2.33
C ALA A 201 7.10 12.86 1.69
N VAL A 202 7.88 12.98 0.59
CA VAL A 202 8.58 11.85 -0.02
C VAL A 202 9.53 11.17 0.97
N TYR A 203 10.30 11.93 1.74
CA TYR A 203 11.17 11.36 2.77
C TYR A 203 10.41 10.64 3.86
N GLY A 204 9.35 11.28 4.36
CA GLY A 204 8.44 10.64 5.32
C GLY A 204 7.91 9.32 4.75
N SER A 205 7.59 9.26 3.45
CA SER A 205 7.15 8.04 2.77
C SER A 205 8.25 6.96 2.64
N ILE A 206 9.52 7.32 2.44
CA ILE A 206 10.61 6.34 2.41
C ILE A 206 10.72 5.63 3.76
N GLU A 207 10.75 6.40 4.86
CA GLU A 207 10.97 5.86 6.20
C GLU A 207 9.69 5.23 6.77
N ALA A 208 8.56 5.94 6.73
CA ALA A 208 7.35 5.56 7.45
C ALA A 208 6.40 4.65 6.66
N ALA A 209 6.44 4.68 5.33
CA ALA A 209 5.53 3.94 4.45
C ALA A 209 6.21 2.84 3.63
N TYR A 210 7.51 2.60 3.85
CA TYR A 210 8.32 1.57 3.19
C TYR A 210 8.21 1.58 1.67
N MET A 211 8.49 2.75 1.08
CA MET A 211 8.33 3.00 -0.36
C MET A 211 9.00 1.95 -1.27
N PHE A 212 10.13 1.37 -0.88
CA PHE A 212 10.91 0.44 -1.72
C PHE A 212 10.53 -1.03 -1.54
N SER A 213 9.43 -1.32 -0.84
CA SER A 213 8.92 -2.68 -0.61
C SER A 213 7.57 -2.88 -1.30
N LEU A 214 7.13 -4.14 -1.46
CA LEU A 214 5.83 -4.50 -2.04
C LEU A 214 4.70 -4.26 -1.03
N TYR A 215 4.49 -3.00 -0.66
CA TYR A 215 3.50 -2.55 0.31
C TYR A 215 2.44 -1.66 -0.34
N ALA A 216 1.19 -1.81 0.12
CA ALA A 216 0.06 -1.05 -0.42
C ALA A 216 -0.11 0.36 0.19
N ASP A 217 0.60 0.71 1.27
CA ASP A 217 0.36 1.94 2.04
C ASP A 217 0.60 3.22 1.23
N ILE A 218 1.64 3.26 0.38
CA ILE A 218 1.88 4.36 -0.59
C ILE A 218 0.70 4.51 -1.55
N TYR A 219 0.19 3.38 -2.04
CA TYR A 219 -0.94 3.37 -2.96
C TYR A 219 -2.23 3.83 -2.28
N CYS A 220 -2.49 3.40 -1.04
CA CYS A 220 -3.62 3.89 -0.26
C CYS A 220 -3.52 5.40 0.01
N ALA A 221 -2.33 5.93 0.30
CA ALA A 221 -2.10 7.36 0.44
C ALA A 221 -2.40 8.13 -0.86
N PHE A 222 -2.05 7.56 -2.01
CA PHE A 222 -2.43 8.08 -3.32
C PHE A 222 -3.95 8.08 -3.54
N ILE A 223 -4.68 7.02 -3.15
CA ILE A 223 -6.15 6.99 -3.25
C ILE A 223 -6.79 8.07 -2.37
N VAL A 224 -6.28 8.27 -1.14
CA VAL A 224 -6.71 9.35 -0.24
C VAL A 224 -6.43 10.73 -0.85
N LEU A 225 -5.29 10.91 -1.51
CA LEU A 225 -4.98 12.13 -2.26
C LEU A 225 -6.00 12.39 -3.38
N ILE A 226 -6.29 11.40 -4.22
CA ILE A 226 -7.28 11.55 -5.30
C ILE A 226 -8.64 11.93 -4.73
N PHE A 227 -9.09 11.26 -3.66
CA PHE A 227 -10.33 11.59 -2.96
C PHE A 227 -10.33 13.07 -2.54
N GLY A 228 -9.27 13.53 -1.84
CA GLY A 228 -9.15 14.91 -1.40
C GLY A 228 -9.18 15.92 -2.56
N LEU A 229 -8.43 15.66 -3.64
CA LEU A 229 -8.37 16.52 -4.82
C LEU A 229 -9.71 16.63 -5.57
N VAL A 230 -10.47 15.53 -5.64
CA VAL A 230 -11.80 15.50 -6.24
C VAL A 230 -12.82 16.20 -5.35
N LEU A 231 -12.72 16.00 -4.02
CA LEU A 231 -13.64 16.59 -3.04
C LEU A 231 -13.60 18.12 -3.09
N ILE A 232 -12.39 18.70 -3.02
CA ILE A 232 -12.18 20.15 -2.86
C ILE A 232 -12.34 20.95 -4.16
N LYS A 233 -12.55 20.28 -5.29
CA LYS A 233 -12.72 20.96 -6.56
C LYS A 233 -13.98 21.86 -6.52
N PRO A 234 -13.87 23.16 -6.86
CA PRO A 234 -15.03 24.05 -6.87
C PRO A 234 -16.07 23.57 -7.88
N PHE A 235 -17.32 23.45 -7.41
CA PHE A 235 -18.44 23.02 -8.23
C PHE A 235 -18.93 24.14 -9.13
N LYS A 236 -19.04 23.85 -10.43
CA LYS A 236 -19.91 24.62 -11.33
C LYS A 236 -21.32 24.02 -11.19
N PRO A 237 -22.37 24.81 -10.92
CA PRO A 237 -23.73 24.33 -10.61
C PRO A 237 -24.49 23.78 -11.84
N ILE A 238 -23.84 22.97 -12.65
CA ILE A 238 -24.42 22.23 -13.78
C ILE A 238 -24.56 20.77 -13.32
N LEU A 239 -25.71 20.15 -13.58
CA LEU A 239 -26.08 18.84 -13.01
C LEU A 239 -25.21 17.67 -13.50
N GLU A 240 -24.78 17.65 -14.78
CA GLU A 240 -23.95 16.58 -15.35
C GLU A 240 -22.56 16.39 -14.70
N PRO A 241 -21.75 17.44 -14.45
CA PRO A 241 -20.45 17.29 -13.79
C PRO A 241 -20.54 16.74 -12.35
N THR A 242 -21.72 16.74 -11.73
CA THR A 242 -21.90 16.21 -10.36
C THR A 242 -21.79 14.69 -10.29
N SER A 243 -22.27 13.98 -11.31
CA SER A 243 -22.26 12.50 -11.32
C SER A 243 -20.84 11.93 -11.45
N GLN A 244 -20.00 12.53 -12.29
CA GLN A 244 -18.61 12.11 -12.48
C GLN A 244 -17.77 12.35 -11.23
N ARG A 245 -18.02 13.46 -10.52
CA ARG A 245 -17.38 13.73 -9.22
C ARG A 245 -17.80 12.69 -8.19
N SER A 246 -19.10 12.44 -8.03
CA SER A 246 -19.60 11.45 -7.07
C SER A 246 -19.11 10.04 -7.39
N PHE A 247 -19.02 9.67 -8.68
CA PHE A 247 -18.45 8.41 -9.13
C PHE A 247 -16.98 8.28 -8.72
N MET A 248 -16.16 9.30 -8.97
CA MET A 248 -14.76 9.29 -8.57
C MET A 248 -14.59 9.19 -7.05
N LEU A 249 -15.37 9.94 -6.27
CA LEU A 249 -15.35 9.86 -4.80
C LEU A 249 -15.75 8.46 -4.32
N ALA A 250 -16.86 7.92 -4.82
CA ALA A 250 -17.33 6.60 -4.43
C ALA A 250 -16.32 5.50 -4.81
N ILE A 251 -15.72 5.57 -6.00
CA ILE A 251 -14.67 4.64 -6.41
C ILE A 251 -13.46 4.73 -5.49
N THR A 252 -12.98 5.93 -5.14
CA THR A 252 -11.84 6.02 -4.21
C THR A 252 -12.13 5.41 -2.84
N LEU A 253 -13.36 5.54 -2.32
CA LEU A 253 -13.78 4.89 -1.08
C LEU A 253 -13.84 3.37 -1.21
N LEU A 254 -14.34 2.87 -2.34
CA LEU A 254 -14.42 1.44 -2.64
C LEU A 254 -13.01 0.83 -2.79
N LEU A 255 -12.11 1.54 -3.47
CA LEU A 255 -10.73 1.08 -3.66
C LEU A 255 -9.97 0.94 -2.34
N LEU A 256 -10.15 1.86 -1.39
CA LEU A 256 -9.53 1.71 -0.06
C LEU A 256 -9.93 0.39 0.61
N TYR A 257 -11.22 0.07 0.56
CA TYR A 257 -11.76 -1.20 1.08
C TYR A 257 -11.22 -2.41 0.31
N PHE A 258 -11.15 -2.33 -1.02
CA PHE A 258 -10.65 -3.43 -1.86
C PHE A 258 -9.17 -3.71 -1.63
N ILE A 259 -8.38 -2.65 -1.43
CA ILE A 259 -6.96 -2.78 -1.15
C ILE A 259 -6.80 -3.38 0.25
N LYS A 260 -7.28 -2.72 1.30
CA LYS A 260 -7.21 -3.25 2.68
C LYS A 260 -8.60 -3.24 3.28
N GLU A 261 -9.12 -4.43 3.58
CA GLU A 261 -10.47 -4.58 4.13
C GLU A 261 -10.70 -3.73 5.41
N PRO A 262 -9.77 -3.67 6.40
CA PRO A 262 -9.92 -2.79 7.56
C PRO A 262 -10.03 -1.29 7.23
N TYR A 263 -9.64 -0.85 6.02
CA TYR A 263 -9.78 0.54 5.61
C TYR A 263 -11.22 0.91 5.24
N ILE A 264 -12.18 -0.01 5.36
CA ILE A 264 -13.61 0.35 5.36
C ILE A 264 -13.93 1.43 6.40
N HIS A 265 -13.28 1.41 7.56
CA HIS A 265 -13.44 2.43 8.60
C HIS A 265 -12.94 3.80 8.12
N ILE A 266 -11.83 3.83 7.39
CA ILE A 266 -11.32 5.05 6.76
C ILE A 266 -12.28 5.54 5.69
N SER A 267 -12.85 4.63 4.89
CA SER A 267 -13.87 4.98 3.90
C SER A 267 -15.11 5.62 4.53
N PHE A 268 -15.56 5.17 5.72
CA PHE A 268 -16.64 5.83 6.46
C PHE A 268 -16.25 7.23 6.96
N ILE A 269 -15.04 7.40 7.49
CA ILE A 269 -14.54 8.73 7.91
C ILE A 269 -14.53 9.69 6.71
N LEU A 270 -14.00 9.25 5.57
CA LEU A 270 -13.94 10.06 4.36
C LEU A 270 -15.34 10.35 3.80
N LEU A 271 -16.26 9.38 3.82
CA LEU A 271 -17.66 9.57 3.44
C LEU A 271 -18.34 10.63 4.31
N LEU A 272 -18.10 10.63 5.62
CA LEU A 272 -18.59 11.66 6.53
C LEU A 272 -18.02 13.03 6.16
N VAL A 273 -16.72 13.14 5.91
CA VAL A 273 -16.09 14.39 5.48
C VAL A 273 -16.69 14.88 4.15
N TRP A 274 -16.92 13.99 3.19
CA TRP A 274 -17.59 14.33 1.94
C TRP A 274 -18.99 14.89 2.20
N PHE A 275 -19.81 14.19 3.00
CA PHE A 275 -21.15 14.65 3.33
C PHE A 275 -21.15 16.02 4.01
N LEU A 276 -20.29 16.23 5.02
CA LEU A 276 -20.18 17.50 5.74
C LEU A 276 -19.70 18.63 4.84
N PHE A 277 -18.71 18.37 3.98
CA PHE A 277 -18.22 19.34 3.02
C PHE A 277 -19.31 19.75 2.02
N ASP A 278 -20.01 18.78 1.43
CA ASP A 278 -21.07 19.07 0.45
C ASP A 278 -22.28 19.74 1.12
N PHE A 279 -22.62 19.38 2.35
CA PHE A 279 -23.68 20.05 3.12
C PHE A 279 -23.34 21.52 3.39
N TRP A 280 -22.10 21.79 3.82
CA TRP A 280 -21.65 23.15 4.13
C TRP A 280 -21.52 24.04 2.89
N VAL A 281 -20.93 23.50 1.81
CA VAL A 281 -20.65 24.26 0.59
C VAL A 281 -21.90 24.41 -0.29
N TYR A 282 -22.76 23.39 -0.37
CA TYR A 282 -23.88 23.35 -1.32
C TYR A 282 -25.27 23.48 -0.69
N LYS A 283 -25.36 23.74 0.62
CA LYS A 283 -26.56 24.19 1.37
C LYS A 283 -27.90 23.65 0.81
N GLY A 284 -28.16 22.35 0.96
CA GLY A 284 -29.44 21.74 0.59
C GLY A 284 -29.58 21.26 -0.86
N LYS A 285 -28.64 21.59 -1.77
CA LYS A 285 -28.63 21.05 -3.15
C LYS A 285 -28.24 19.57 -3.23
N VAL A 286 -27.69 19.00 -2.15
CA VAL A 286 -27.33 17.58 -2.04
C VAL A 286 -28.56 16.68 -2.21
N ILE A 287 -29.74 17.10 -1.75
CA ILE A 287 -31.00 16.37 -1.96
C ILE A 287 -31.33 16.26 -3.46
N GLY A 288 -30.91 17.25 -4.26
CA GLY A 288 -31.08 17.22 -5.72
C GLY A 288 -30.28 16.11 -6.41
N LEU A 289 -29.15 15.67 -5.84
CA LEU A 289 -28.34 14.59 -6.40
C LEU A 289 -29.09 13.26 -6.42
N ALA A 290 -29.76 12.93 -5.31
CA ALA A 290 -30.56 11.72 -5.18
C ALA A 290 -31.76 11.68 -6.17
N LYS A 291 -32.14 12.82 -6.76
CA LYS A 291 -33.18 12.90 -7.79
C LYS A 291 -32.66 12.64 -9.20
N THR A 292 -31.34 12.56 -9.40
CA THR A 292 -30.75 12.35 -10.73
C THR A 292 -30.66 10.88 -11.10
N ARG A 293 -30.95 10.53 -12.36
CA ARG A 293 -30.78 9.16 -12.88
C ARG A 293 -29.33 8.67 -12.76
N SER A 294 -28.37 9.56 -12.99
CA SER A 294 -26.94 9.27 -12.89
C SER A 294 -26.51 8.85 -11.49
N PHE A 295 -27.15 9.36 -10.43
CA PHE A 295 -26.88 8.93 -9.06
C PHE A 295 -27.33 7.48 -8.82
N TRP A 296 -28.52 7.11 -9.28
CA TRP A 296 -29.02 5.74 -9.14
C TRP A 296 -28.23 4.73 -9.98
N ILE A 297 -27.81 5.11 -11.19
CA ILE A 297 -26.88 4.29 -11.99
C ILE A 297 -25.56 4.09 -11.25
N LEU A 298 -25.01 5.14 -10.64
CA LEU A 298 -23.80 5.04 -9.82
C LEU A 298 -24.00 4.06 -8.66
N MET A 299 -25.08 4.19 -7.89
CA MET A 299 -25.38 3.30 -6.78
C MET A 299 -25.54 1.85 -7.25
N LEU A 300 -26.21 1.63 -8.38
CA LEU A 300 -26.34 0.30 -8.98
C LEU A 300 -24.97 -0.28 -9.36
N VAL A 301 -24.09 0.51 -9.98
CA VAL A 301 -22.73 0.08 -10.34
C VAL A 301 -21.93 -0.31 -9.09
N ILE A 302 -22.01 0.48 -8.00
CA ILE A 302 -21.34 0.15 -6.74
C ILE A 302 -21.89 -1.16 -6.16
N VAL A 303 -23.21 -1.32 -6.13
CA VAL A 303 -23.86 -2.55 -5.66
C VAL A 303 -23.40 -3.74 -6.48
N ILE A 304 -23.39 -3.65 -7.81
CA ILE A 304 -22.89 -4.72 -8.69
C ILE A 304 -21.45 -5.08 -8.35
N ILE A 305 -20.56 -4.09 -8.19
CA ILE A 305 -19.15 -4.36 -7.87
C ILE A 305 -19.01 -5.05 -6.50
N LEU A 306 -19.78 -4.62 -5.49
CA LEU A 306 -19.79 -5.25 -4.16
C LEU A 306 -20.35 -6.67 -4.21
N THR A 307 -21.41 -6.91 -4.98
CA THR A 307 -21.98 -8.24 -5.20
C THR A 307 -20.97 -9.15 -5.90
N LEU A 308 -20.25 -8.66 -6.91
CA LEU A 308 -19.19 -9.43 -7.59
C LEU A 308 -18.06 -9.80 -6.63
N ARG A 309 -17.62 -8.86 -5.77
CA ARG A 309 -16.64 -9.17 -4.71
C ARG A 309 -17.19 -10.27 -3.80
N TRP A 310 -18.41 -10.12 -3.31
CA TRP A 310 -19.02 -11.07 -2.38
C TRP A 310 -19.11 -12.47 -2.98
N LEU A 311 -19.62 -12.59 -4.21
CA LEU A 311 -19.68 -13.86 -4.94
C LEU A 311 -18.29 -14.47 -5.12
N TYR A 312 -17.28 -13.68 -5.46
CA TYR A 312 -15.91 -14.16 -5.59
C TYR A 312 -15.37 -14.74 -4.28
N PHE A 313 -15.52 -14.05 -3.15
CA PHE A 313 -15.02 -14.57 -1.86
C PHE A 313 -15.84 -15.75 -1.33
N ASP A 314 -17.14 -15.81 -1.61
CA ASP A 314 -17.98 -16.96 -1.26
C ASP A 314 -17.44 -18.27 -1.88
N THR A 315 -16.87 -18.19 -3.09
CA THR A 315 -16.25 -19.36 -3.75
C THR A 315 -14.93 -19.81 -3.14
N ILE A 316 -14.24 -18.97 -2.36
CA ILE A 316 -12.95 -19.31 -1.72
C ILE A 316 -13.16 -20.12 -0.43
N GLY A 317 -14.35 -20.01 0.18
CA GLY A 317 -14.72 -20.76 1.39
C GLY A 317 -14.14 -20.17 2.68
N ASN A 318 -14.82 -20.44 3.81
CA ASN A 318 -14.34 -20.10 5.15
C ASN A 318 -13.46 -21.24 5.67
N ILE A 319 -12.15 -21.04 5.70
CA ILE A 319 -11.23 -21.95 6.39
C ILE A 319 -11.22 -21.56 7.86
N ASN A 320 -11.45 -22.54 8.75
CA ASN A 320 -11.46 -22.29 10.19
C ASN A 320 -10.08 -21.80 10.66
N TYR A 321 -10.04 -20.58 11.19
CA TYR A 321 -8.86 -20.09 11.88
C TYR A 321 -8.76 -20.72 13.26
N HIS A 322 -7.68 -21.42 13.50
CA HIS A 322 -7.29 -21.77 14.86
C HIS A 322 -6.34 -20.68 15.38
N ASP A 323 -6.92 -19.67 16.03
CA ASP A 323 -6.19 -18.78 16.94
C ASP A 323 -6.56 -19.23 18.36
N SER A 324 -5.56 -19.64 19.14
CA SER A 324 -5.71 -19.63 20.59
C SER A 324 -5.83 -18.16 21.02
N LEU A 325 -7.07 -17.66 21.16
CA LEU A 325 -7.37 -16.33 21.67
C LEU A 325 -6.77 -16.20 23.07
N ILE A 326 -5.55 -15.64 23.18
CA ILE A 326 -5.05 -15.13 24.46
C ILE A 326 -5.94 -13.93 24.78
N PRO A 327 -6.85 -14.02 25.77
CA PRO A 327 -7.73 -12.92 26.08
C PRO A 327 -6.87 -11.81 26.67
N LYS A 328 -6.66 -10.72 25.93
CA LYS A 328 -6.25 -9.46 26.56
C LYS A 328 -7.43 -8.98 27.38
N LEU A 329 -7.52 -9.46 28.62
CA LEU A 329 -8.39 -8.92 29.65
C LEU A 329 -8.06 -7.43 29.79
N ALA A 330 -8.93 -6.59 29.22
CA ALA A 330 -8.88 -5.15 29.43
C ALA A 330 -9.23 -4.89 30.90
N ALA A 331 -8.22 -4.88 31.77
CA ALA A 331 -8.34 -4.23 33.07
C ALA A 331 -8.84 -2.80 32.83
N ARG A 332 -9.67 -2.27 33.73
CA ARG A 332 -10.16 -0.90 33.60
C ARG A 332 -9.00 0.06 33.88
N GLU A 333 -8.30 0.46 32.83
CA GLU A 333 -7.09 1.28 32.92
C GLU A 333 -7.40 2.74 33.22
N SER A 334 -6.46 3.44 33.86
CA SER A 334 -6.62 4.83 34.23
C SER A 334 -6.36 5.76 33.04
N LEU A 335 -6.91 6.98 33.07
CA LEU A 335 -6.64 8.00 32.04
C LEU A 335 -5.13 8.30 31.90
N ASN A 336 -4.39 8.21 33.01
CA ASN A 336 -2.94 8.45 33.04
C ASN A 336 -2.18 7.42 32.19
N ASP A 337 -2.62 6.17 32.18
CA ASP A 337 -1.98 5.11 31.39
C ASP A 337 -2.08 5.41 29.88
N TYR A 338 -3.21 5.96 29.43
CA TYR A 338 -3.41 6.37 28.04
C TYR A 338 -2.57 7.60 27.68
N ILE A 339 -2.44 8.58 28.57
CA ILE A 339 -1.59 9.76 28.37
C ILE A 339 -0.11 9.38 28.29
N GLU A 340 0.34 8.46 29.15
CA GLU A 340 1.69 7.91 29.08
C GLU A 340 1.92 7.19 27.75
N TYR A 341 0.93 6.42 27.28
CA TYR A 341 1.01 5.74 25.99
C TYR A 341 1.11 6.71 24.80
N LEU A 342 0.31 7.78 24.80
CA LEU A 342 0.42 8.84 23.79
C LEU A 342 1.82 9.49 23.78
N SER A 343 2.42 9.66 24.96
CA SER A 343 3.79 10.17 25.07
C SER A 343 4.80 9.20 24.45
N LYS A 344 4.60 7.88 24.63
CA LYS A 344 5.41 6.85 23.96
C LYS A 344 5.26 6.89 22.45
N ILE A 345 4.05 7.10 21.92
CA ILE A 345 3.82 7.31 20.48
C ILE A 345 4.60 8.53 19.98
N PHE A 346 4.50 9.67 20.68
CA PHE A 346 5.23 10.88 20.29
C PHE A 346 6.75 10.66 20.28
N LEU A 347 7.30 10.03 21.33
CA LEU A 347 8.72 9.70 21.42
C LEU A 347 9.16 8.73 20.32
N PHE A 348 8.31 7.76 19.97
CA PHE A 348 8.55 6.83 18.86
C PHE A 348 8.72 7.59 17.54
N PHE A 349 7.81 8.51 17.21
CA PHE A 349 7.92 9.35 16.01
C PHE A 349 9.13 10.28 16.05
N MET A 350 9.42 10.93 17.19
CA MET A 350 10.63 11.76 17.34
C MET A 350 11.91 10.97 17.08
N ARG A 351 11.98 9.73 17.55
CA ARG A 351 13.19 8.89 17.46
C ARG A 351 13.37 8.24 16.10
N HIS A 352 12.29 7.74 15.50
CA HIS A 352 12.36 6.91 14.30
C HIS A 352 11.91 7.63 13.03
N TYR A 353 11.03 8.64 13.13
CA TYR A 353 10.41 9.31 11.99
C TYR A 353 10.30 10.83 12.17
N PRO A 354 11.39 11.54 12.51
CA PRO A 354 11.35 12.95 12.90
C PRO A 354 10.82 13.86 11.78
N TYR A 355 11.09 13.52 10.52
CA TYR A 355 10.62 14.32 9.37
C TYR A 355 9.10 14.24 9.20
N THR A 356 8.53 13.04 9.32
CA THR A 356 7.08 12.85 9.32
C THR A 356 6.43 13.71 10.41
N LEU A 357 7.00 13.68 11.61
CA LEU A 357 6.51 14.50 12.71
C LEU A 357 6.63 16.00 12.43
N ILE A 358 7.75 16.48 11.88
CA ILE A 358 7.92 17.90 11.51
C ILE A 358 6.87 18.33 10.48
N ILE A 359 6.68 17.56 9.42
CA ILE A 359 5.67 17.85 8.37
C ILE A 359 4.28 17.93 8.98
N TRP A 360 3.98 17.05 9.92
CA TRP A 360 2.71 17.01 10.63
C TRP A 360 2.54 18.21 11.54
N THR A 361 3.51 18.49 12.40
CA THR A 361 3.47 19.62 13.33
C THR A 361 3.34 20.94 12.56
N LEU A 362 4.12 21.13 11.49
CA LEU A 362 4.03 22.33 10.67
C LEU A 362 2.72 22.37 9.88
N GLY A 363 2.30 21.25 9.29
CA GLY A 363 1.08 21.13 8.48
C GLY A 363 -0.19 21.38 9.29
N PHE A 364 -0.35 20.71 10.43
CA PHE A 364 -1.45 20.96 11.37
C PHE A 364 -1.32 22.32 12.05
N GLY A 365 -0.10 22.76 12.37
CA GLY A 365 0.18 24.07 12.97
C GLY A 365 -0.24 25.26 12.10
N THR A 366 -0.44 25.07 10.79
CA THR A 366 -0.97 26.11 9.89
C THR A 366 -2.31 26.68 10.37
N ILE A 367 -3.15 25.89 11.04
CA ILE A 367 -4.46 26.33 11.56
C ILE A 367 -4.32 27.35 12.69
N ILE A 368 -3.24 27.27 13.47
CA ILE A 368 -2.95 28.15 14.62
C ILE A 368 -2.37 29.47 14.13
N ILE A 369 -1.44 29.41 13.18
CA ILE A 369 -0.67 30.57 12.71
C ILE A 369 -1.53 31.50 11.84
N LYS A 370 -2.53 30.97 11.13
CA LYS A 370 -3.32 31.76 10.19
C LYS A 370 -4.75 31.26 10.04
N LYS A 371 -5.74 32.10 10.41
CA LYS A 371 -7.13 31.85 9.99
C LYS A 371 -7.18 31.87 8.46
N PRO A 372 -7.69 30.83 7.79
CA PRO A 372 -7.75 30.80 6.33
C PRO A 372 -8.55 32.01 5.82
N THR A 373 -7.88 32.90 5.10
CA THR A 373 -8.46 34.16 4.62
C THR A 373 -9.27 34.00 3.34
N GLN A 374 -9.03 32.93 2.56
CA GLN A 374 -9.75 32.58 1.32
C GLN A 374 -10.06 31.07 1.28
N ASN A 375 -11.14 30.66 0.58
CA ASN A 375 -11.55 29.26 0.39
C ASN A 375 -11.59 28.39 1.66
N LYS A 376 -12.15 28.95 2.75
CA LYS A 376 -12.28 28.27 4.06
C LYS A 376 -12.78 26.82 3.98
N PRO A 377 -13.85 26.49 3.22
CA PRO A 377 -14.34 25.12 3.21
C PRO A 377 -13.31 24.12 2.66
N THR A 378 -12.55 24.51 1.63
CA THR A 378 -11.50 23.67 1.03
C THR A 378 -10.38 23.39 2.03
N PHE A 379 -9.89 24.43 2.72
CA PHE A 379 -8.86 24.25 3.75
C PHE A 379 -9.34 23.31 4.87
N TYR A 380 -10.54 23.56 5.41
CA TYR A 380 -11.07 22.73 6.50
C TYR A 380 -11.38 21.30 6.08
N ALA A 381 -11.75 21.05 4.81
CA ALA A 381 -11.91 19.69 4.29
C ALA A 381 -10.60 18.92 4.27
N VAL A 382 -9.54 19.51 3.68
CA VAL A 382 -8.21 18.86 3.68
C VAL A 382 -7.72 18.66 5.10
N TYR A 383 -7.89 19.66 5.97
CA TYR A 383 -7.52 19.55 7.38
C TYR A 383 -8.28 18.43 8.08
N ALA A 384 -9.60 18.33 7.88
CA ALA A 384 -10.42 17.28 8.47
C ALA A 384 -10.00 15.88 8.00
N ILE A 385 -9.70 15.70 6.71
CA ILE A 385 -9.17 14.42 6.20
C ILE A 385 -7.86 14.09 6.90
N CYS A 386 -6.88 15.01 6.87
CA CYS A 386 -5.59 14.80 7.49
C CYS A 386 -5.72 14.49 8.98
N PHE A 387 -6.53 15.25 9.72
CA PHE A 387 -6.67 15.11 11.16
C PHE A 387 -7.43 13.84 11.55
N LEU A 388 -8.60 13.58 10.97
CA LEU A 388 -9.47 12.47 11.39
C LEU A 388 -8.85 11.11 11.04
N VAL A 389 -8.25 10.96 9.86
CA VAL A 389 -7.57 9.72 9.47
C VAL A 389 -6.38 9.44 10.40
N SER A 390 -5.58 10.47 10.69
CA SER A 390 -4.44 10.35 11.61
C SER A 390 -4.87 10.02 13.04
N ALA A 391 -5.88 10.74 13.54
CA ALA A 391 -6.42 10.56 14.89
C ALA A 391 -7.01 9.16 15.06
N PHE A 392 -7.69 8.61 14.05
CA PHE A 392 -8.25 7.25 14.09
C PHE A 392 -7.17 6.21 14.44
N PHE A 393 -6.01 6.25 13.79
CA PHE A 393 -4.93 5.30 14.08
C PHE A 393 -4.22 5.57 15.41
N ILE A 394 -3.96 6.84 15.75
CA ILE A 394 -3.33 7.18 17.03
C ILE A 394 -4.22 6.73 18.19
N LEU A 395 -5.52 7.01 18.13
CA LEU A 395 -6.48 6.60 19.15
C LEU A 395 -6.63 5.09 19.19
N GLY A 396 -6.72 4.42 18.04
CA GLY A 396 -6.77 2.95 17.97
C GLY A 396 -5.57 2.29 18.64
N TYR A 397 -4.35 2.76 18.34
CA TYR A 397 -3.12 2.28 18.99
C TYR A 397 -3.09 2.55 20.49
N THR A 398 -3.64 3.68 20.92
CA THR A 398 -3.68 4.08 22.33
C THR A 398 -4.66 3.23 23.12
N ILE A 399 -5.86 2.99 22.56
CA ILE A 399 -6.91 2.16 23.18
C ILE A 399 -6.46 0.69 23.25
N GLN A 400 -5.80 0.18 22.22
CA GLN A 400 -5.36 -1.22 22.15
C GLN A 400 -4.00 -1.49 22.80
N LYS A 401 -3.26 -0.43 23.18
CA LYS A 401 -1.85 -0.49 23.61
C LYS A 401 -1.01 -1.38 22.69
N SER A 402 -1.16 -1.17 21.38
CA SER A 402 -0.56 -2.01 20.35
C SER A 402 0.95 -1.77 20.22
N SER A 403 1.74 -2.83 20.26
CA SER A 403 3.21 -2.76 20.18
C SER A 403 3.71 -1.94 18.99
N PHE A 404 4.83 -1.24 19.19
CA PHE A 404 5.52 -0.46 18.15
C PHE A 404 6.53 -1.27 17.34
N THR A 405 6.81 -2.53 17.71
CA THR A 405 7.88 -3.35 17.10
C THR A 405 7.76 -3.45 15.57
N SER A 406 6.54 -3.57 15.03
CA SER A 406 6.31 -3.70 13.59
C SER A 406 6.40 -2.38 12.82
N GLY A 407 6.47 -1.23 13.51
CA GLY A 407 6.38 0.09 12.89
C GLY A 407 5.04 0.40 12.22
N SER A 408 4.02 -0.46 12.34
CA SER A 408 2.75 -0.30 11.60
C SER A 408 2.02 1.03 11.86
N ILE A 409 2.19 1.64 13.04
CA ILE A 409 1.61 2.96 13.34
C ILE A 409 2.11 4.04 12.37
N SER A 410 3.40 4.02 11.99
CA SER A 410 3.96 5.02 11.06
C SER A 410 3.37 4.87 9.66
N ARG A 411 3.15 3.62 9.21
CA ARG A 411 2.52 3.32 7.93
C ARG A 411 1.09 3.84 7.86
N TYR A 412 0.29 3.57 8.89
CA TYR A 412 -1.12 3.97 8.89
C TYR A 412 -1.30 5.48 8.94
N ILE A 413 -0.45 6.16 9.71
CA ILE A 413 -0.37 7.62 9.76
C ILE A 413 0.06 8.18 8.40
N SER A 414 0.92 7.50 7.65
CA SER A 414 1.38 7.98 6.34
C SER A 414 0.30 8.07 5.23
N LEU A 415 -0.92 7.59 5.47
CA LEU A 415 -2.03 7.66 4.51
C LEU A 415 -2.38 9.09 4.06
N VAL A 416 -2.06 10.10 4.87
CA VAL A 416 -2.36 11.51 4.54
C VAL A 416 -1.13 12.29 4.07
N THR A 417 0.01 11.62 3.91
CA THR A 417 1.32 12.24 3.64
C THR A 417 1.33 13.12 2.38
N PHE A 418 0.61 12.74 1.33
CA PHE A 418 0.54 13.56 0.11
C PHE A 418 -0.49 14.72 0.17
N LEU A 419 -1.44 14.68 1.12
CA LEU A 419 -2.39 15.78 1.32
C LEU A 419 -1.84 16.89 2.23
N ILE A 420 -1.02 16.54 3.23
CA ILE A 420 -0.47 17.52 4.18
C ILE A 420 0.26 18.68 3.49
N PRO A 421 1.07 18.49 2.42
CA PRO A 421 1.71 19.58 1.69
C PRO A 421 0.74 20.62 1.12
N MET A 422 -0.54 20.30 0.97
CA MET A 422 -1.56 21.25 0.53
C MET A 422 -1.98 22.23 1.62
N LEU A 423 -1.88 21.87 2.91
CA LEU A 423 -2.36 22.71 4.03
C LEU A 423 -1.65 24.07 4.09
N PRO A 424 -0.31 24.16 4.04
CA PRO A 424 0.38 25.46 4.04
C PRO A 424 0.04 26.30 2.80
N ALA A 425 -0.05 25.66 1.63
CA ALA A 425 -0.34 26.34 0.39
C ALA A 425 -1.75 26.95 0.35
N LEU A 426 -2.73 26.26 0.94
CA LEU A 426 -4.10 26.75 1.08
C LEU A 426 -4.25 27.82 2.18
N ALA A 427 -3.38 27.82 3.19
CA ALA A 427 -3.40 28.79 4.28
C ALA A 427 -2.72 30.13 3.90
N LEU A 428 -1.74 30.11 3.00
CA LEU A 428 -0.97 31.29 2.60
C LEU A 428 -1.77 32.19 1.62
N PRO A 429 -1.74 33.53 1.79
CA PRO A 429 -2.51 34.47 0.99
C PRO A 429 -1.90 34.59 -0.41
N THR A 430 -2.75 34.96 -1.37
CA THR A 430 -2.34 35.46 -2.68
C THR A 430 -1.68 36.83 -2.50
N VAL A 431 -0.37 36.85 -2.24
CA VAL A 431 0.40 38.10 -2.20
C VAL A 431 0.41 38.67 -3.63
N SER A 432 -0.14 39.86 -3.83
CA SER A 432 -0.06 40.56 -5.11
C SER A 432 1.41 40.86 -5.43
N GLU A 433 1.84 40.58 -6.65
CA GLU A 433 3.21 40.66 -7.19
C GLU A 433 3.84 42.08 -7.20
N LYS A 434 3.65 42.89 -6.14
CA LYS A 434 3.96 44.33 -6.18
C LYS A 434 5.16 44.80 -5.38
N ASN A 435 6.03 43.93 -4.85
CA ASN A 435 7.34 44.39 -4.39
C ASN A 435 8.42 43.29 -4.34
N ASP A 436 9.56 43.63 -4.93
CA ASP A 436 10.81 42.86 -5.01
C ASP A 436 11.42 42.56 -3.64
N ARG A 437 11.04 41.40 -3.07
CA ARG A 437 11.91 40.60 -2.18
C ARG A 437 12.40 39.32 -2.87
N SER A 438 12.20 39.25 -4.18
CA SER A 438 12.34 38.06 -5.02
C SER A 438 13.72 37.41 -4.93
N LEU A 439 14.81 38.18 -4.94
CA LEU A 439 16.16 37.60 -5.03
C LEU A 439 16.65 36.97 -3.71
N VAL A 440 16.48 37.63 -2.57
CA VAL A 440 16.94 37.12 -1.26
C VAL A 440 16.11 35.92 -0.83
N ASP A 441 14.79 35.99 -1.05
CA ASP A 441 13.92 34.85 -0.87
C ASP A 441 14.37 33.73 -1.80
N VAL A 442 14.51 33.95 -3.12
CA VAL A 442 15.00 32.93 -4.09
C VAL A 442 16.37 32.34 -3.74
N VAL A 443 17.28 33.10 -3.14
CA VAL A 443 18.61 32.61 -2.71
C VAL A 443 18.52 31.74 -1.46
N LEU A 444 17.84 32.18 -0.39
CA LEU A 444 17.63 31.37 0.83
C LEU A 444 16.85 30.08 0.52
N LEU A 445 15.99 30.17 -0.47
CA LEU A 445 15.11 29.16 -1.03
C LEU A 445 15.84 28.13 -1.89
N ALA A 446 16.74 28.59 -2.77
CA ALA A 446 17.68 27.74 -3.49
C ALA A 446 18.65 27.06 -2.52
N LEU A 447 19.09 27.74 -1.46
CA LEU A 447 19.93 27.18 -0.41
C LEU A 447 19.19 26.10 0.38
N PHE A 448 17.90 26.30 0.67
CA PHE A 448 17.09 25.33 1.41
C PHE A 448 16.70 24.11 0.55
N ILE A 449 16.36 24.31 -0.73
CA ILE A 449 16.22 23.22 -1.71
C ILE A 449 17.55 22.47 -1.83
N PHE A 450 18.67 23.20 -1.95
CA PHE A 450 19.99 22.59 -2.00
C PHE A 450 20.26 21.77 -0.75
N ILE A 451 19.97 22.25 0.46
CA ILE A 451 20.12 21.49 1.71
C ILE A 451 19.20 20.25 1.73
N ALA A 452 17.96 20.38 1.27
CA ALA A 452 17.01 19.25 1.19
C ALA A 452 17.48 18.20 0.17
N ILE A 453 17.89 18.62 -1.04
CA ILE A 453 18.45 17.74 -2.08
C ILE A 453 19.78 17.16 -1.63
N VAL A 454 20.67 17.94 -1.03
CA VAL A 454 21.94 17.49 -0.47
C VAL A 454 21.69 16.48 0.63
N LYS A 455 20.68 16.64 1.48
CA LYS A 455 20.27 15.59 2.41
C LYS A 455 19.65 14.35 1.73
N ILE A 456 19.14 14.44 0.49
CA ILE A 456 18.68 13.25 -0.29
C ILE A 456 19.93 12.53 -0.77
N MET A 457 20.92 13.31 -1.20
CA MET A 457 22.17 12.84 -1.79
C MET A 457 23.21 12.40 -0.73
N ILE A 458 23.21 12.93 0.50
CA ILE A 458 24.17 12.59 1.57
C ILE A 458 24.10 11.11 2.00
N PRO A 459 22.91 10.52 2.25
CA PRO A 459 22.82 9.09 2.53
C PRO A 459 22.91 8.23 1.26
N MET A 460 23.04 8.83 0.06
CA MET A 460 23.29 8.06 -1.13
C MET A 460 24.78 7.78 -1.29
N PRO A 461 25.19 6.52 -1.42
CA PRO A 461 26.48 6.17 -1.99
C PRO A 461 26.54 6.41 -3.52
N LEU A 462 25.70 7.32 -4.09
CA LEU A 462 25.43 7.44 -5.54
C LEU A 462 26.66 7.77 -6.39
N LEU A 463 27.76 8.20 -5.79
CA LEU A 463 29.02 8.48 -6.49
C LEU A 463 30.17 7.54 -6.12
N ARG A 464 29.95 6.55 -5.24
CA ARG A 464 30.97 5.54 -4.98
C ARG A 464 30.69 4.24 -5.71
N GLU A 465 29.53 3.58 -5.57
CA GLU A 465 29.28 2.29 -6.27
C GLU A 465 27.76 1.99 -6.42
N PHE A 466 27.07 2.58 -7.41
CA PHE A 466 25.73 2.07 -7.78
C PHE A 466 25.88 0.66 -8.36
N SER A 467 25.12 -0.30 -7.85
CA SER A 467 25.10 -1.66 -8.39
C SER A 467 23.67 -2.07 -8.70
N LEU A 468 23.37 -2.25 -9.98
CA LEU A 468 22.09 -2.84 -10.38
C LEU A 468 22.03 -4.26 -9.81
N LYS A 469 21.07 -4.54 -8.93
CA LYS A 469 20.85 -5.89 -8.40
C LYS A 469 20.06 -6.74 -9.39
N PRO A 470 20.17 -8.08 -9.35
CA PRO A 470 19.37 -8.97 -10.20
C PRO A 470 17.86 -8.74 -10.06
N GLY A 471 17.42 -8.33 -8.87
CA GLY A 471 16.06 -7.89 -8.58
C GLY A 471 15.17 -8.96 -7.93
N ALA A 472 15.56 -10.23 -8.03
CA ALA A 472 14.88 -11.34 -7.36
C ALA A 472 15.34 -11.49 -5.91
N TYR A 473 14.40 -11.77 -4.99
CA TYR A 473 14.72 -11.97 -3.58
C TYR A 473 15.64 -13.16 -3.30
N GLN A 474 15.58 -14.21 -4.12
CA GLN A 474 16.46 -15.39 -4.01
C GLN A 474 17.95 -15.04 -4.15
N ASP A 475 18.27 -13.95 -4.85
CA ASP A 475 19.64 -13.49 -5.07
C ASP A 475 20.15 -12.57 -3.95
N SER A 476 19.29 -12.23 -2.98
CA SER A 476 19.63 -11.37 -1.85
C SER A 476 20.31 -12.15 -0.73
N ALA A 477 21.31 -11.54 -0.08
CA ALA A 477 22.00 -12.17 1.05
C ALA A 477 21.04 -12.54 2.21
N LEU A 478 19.93 -11.82 2.36
CA LEU A 478 18.96 -12.08 3.42
C LEU A 478 18.11 -13.32 3.16
N LEU A 479 17.65 -13.53 1.92
CA LEU A 479 16.65 -14.56 1.60
C LEU A 479 17.21 -15.75 0.82
N LYS A 480 18.48 -15.70 0.41
CA LYS A 480 19.15 -16.80 -0.29
C LYS A 480 19.09 -18.11 0.50
N ASN A 481 19.30 -18.07 1.82
CA ASN A 481 19.28 -19.28 2.64
C ASN A 481 17.87 -19.90 2.70
N SER A 482 16.82 -19.09 2.81
CA SER A 482 15.44 -19.57 2.77
C SER A 482 15.07 -20.18 1.42
N TYR A 483 15.60 -19.62 0.33
CA TYR A 483 15.44 -20.18 -1.02
C TYR A 483 16.15 -21.53 -1.17
N VAL A 484 17.42 -21.60 -0.76
CA VAL A 484 18.21 -22.86 -0.82
C VAL A 484 17.55 -23.95 0.03
N LEU A 485 17.08 -23.60 1.23
CA LEU A 485 16.33 -24.53 2.07
C LEU A 485 15.07 -25.05 1.38
N ALA A 486 14.28 -24.16 0.76
CA ALA A 486 13.10 -24.56 0.00
C ALA A 486 13.44 -25.50 -1.16
N GLN A 487 14.54 -25.28 -1.87
CA GLN A 487 14.97 -26.17 -2.94
C GLN A 487 15.42 -27.53 -2.43
N ASN A 488 16.20 -27.58 -1.33
CA ASN A 488 16.58 -28.84 -0.70
C ASN A 488 15.35 -29.65 -0.27
N VAL A 489 14.32 -28.96 0.24
CA VAL A 489 13.05 -29.61 0.61
C VAL A 489 12.37 -30.19 -0.62
N ILE A 490 12.24 -29.42 -1.71
CA ILE A 490 11.65 -29.91 -2.97
C ILE A 490 12.43 -31.10 -3.54
N ASP A 491 13.76 -31.07 -3.50
CA ASP A 491 14.61 -32.16 -3.99
C ASP A 491 14.39 -33.46 -3.21
N ILE A 492 14.03 -33.38 -1.92
CA ILE A 492 13.75 -34.53 -1.05
C ILE A 492 12.31 -35.02 -1.22
N THR A 493 11.34 -34.11 -1.21
CA THR A 493 9.92 -34.47 -1.13
C THR A 493 9.27 -34.64 -2.51
N GLY A 494 9.85 -34.03 -3.54
CA GLY A 494 9.25 -33.88 -4.87
C GLY A 494 8.32 -32.68 -5.00
N GLU A 495 8.05 -32.26 -6.24
CA GLU A 495 7.27 -31.04 -6.56
C GLU A 495 5.79 -31.10 -6.14
N ASN A 496 5.24 -32.29 -5.96
CA ASN A 496 3.81 -32.51 -5.65
C ASN A 496 3.54 -32.74 -4.16
N ALA A 497 4.56 -32.72 -3.32
CA ALA A 497 4.40 -32.97 -1.89
C ALA A 497 3.64 -31.82 -1.19
N LYS A 498 2.79 -32.19 -0.23
CA LYS A 498 2.09 -31.26 0.64
C LYS A 498 2.87 -31.08 1.93
N ILE A 499 3.35 -29.87 2.17
CA ILE A 499 4.27 -29.55 3.27
C ILE A 499 3.62 -28.55 4.21
N LEU A 500 3.41 -28.95 5.47
CA LEU A 500 3.06 -28.03 6.54
C LEU A 500 4.33 -27.39 7.09
N ILE A 501 4.47 -26.07 6.97
CA ILE A 501 5.65 -25.34 7.44
C ILE A 501 5.39 -24.80 8.82
N THR A 502 6.33 -24.99 9.74
CA THR A 502 6.13 -24.71 11.16
C THR A 502 7.40 -24.17 11.82
N ASP A 503 7.24 -23.30 12.81
CA ASP A 503 8.31 -22.58 13.51
C ASP A 503 7.89 -22.27 14.95
N ASP A 504 8.86 -22.20 15.85
CA ASP A 504 8.66 -22.01 17.28
C ASP A 504 8.30 -20.55 17.55
N LEU A 505 7.13 -20.31 18.17
CA LEU A 505 6.70 -18.97 18.52
C LEU A 505 6.99 -18.68 19.99
N VAL A 506 8.18 -18.13 20.29
CA VAL A 506 8.46 -17.62 21.64
C VAL A 506 7.84 -16.23 21.82
N TRP A 507 6.56 -16.18 22.19
CA TRP A 507 5.88 -14.91 22.53
C TRP A 507 5.51 -14.84 24.01
N GLY A 508 6.00 -13.80 24.69
CA GLY A 508 5.64 -13.54 26.10
C GLY A 508 6.12 -14.57 27.12
N GLY A 509 7.07 -15.45 26.74
CA GLY A 509 7.61 -16.50 27.62
C GLY A 509 6.83 -17.83 27.58
N ASN A 510 5.78 -17.94 26.76
CA ASN A 510 5.10 -19.21 26.51
C ASN A 510 5.90 -19.99 25.46
N ARG A 511 6.34 -21.21 25.79
CA ARG A 511 7.22 -22.03 24.93
C ARG A 511 6.48 -23.03 24.05
N ASN A 512 5.17 -23.19 24.21
CA ASN A 512 4.42 -24.29 23.59
C ASN A 512 3.57 -23.84 22.40
N ILE A 513 3.82 -22.65 21.84
CA ILE A 513 3.06 -22.13 20.70
C ILE A 513 3.88 -22.32 19.44
N ILE A 514 3.24 -22.91 18.44
CA ILE A 514 3.78 -23.16 17.12
C ILE A 514 3.06 -22.27 16.11
N SER A 515 3.81 -21.70 15.16
CA SER A 515 3.28 -20.80 14.15
C SER A 515 3.98 -20.99 12.80
N ASN A 516 3.44 -20.37 11.77
CA ASN A 516 4.10 -20.19 10.47
C ASN A 516 4.09 -18.73 10.00
N THR A 517 3.90 -17.80 10.95
CA THR A 517 3.69 -16.37 10.67
C THR A 517 4.91 -15.49 10.94
N ASN A 518 5.99 -16.07 11.45
CA ASN A 518 7.25 -15.39 11.75
C ASN A 518 8.37 -15.72 10.75
N GLU A 519 9.46 -14.98 10.86
CA GLU A 519 10.71 -15.31 10.19
C GLU A 519 11.43 -16.42 10.97
N PRO A 520 11.93 -17.47 10.29
CA PRO A 520 12.10 -17.62 8.85
C PRO A 520 10.92 -18.27 8.10
N ALA A 521 9.90 -18.80 8.78
CA ALA A 521 8.80 -19.56 8.17
C ALA A 521 8.11 -18.85 7.00
N ILE A 522 7.80 -17.56 7.13
CA ILE A 522 7.14 -16.79 6.06
C ILE A 522 7.98 -16.72 4.78
N TYR A 523 9.31 -16.73 4.89
CA TYR A 523 10.22 -16.68 3.75
C TYR A 523 10.32 -18.02 3.04
N VAL A 524 10.43 -19.11 3.80
CA VAL A 524 10.49 -20.46 3.23
C VAL A 524 9.16 -20.79 2.55
N ARG A 525 8.04 -20.43 3.18
CA ARG A 525 6.69 -20.59 2.63
C ARG A 525 6.47 -19.86 1.32
N TYR A 526 7.06 -18.67 1.16
CA TYR A 526 7.00 -17.94 -0.10
C TYR A 526 7.61 -18.71 -1.27
N TYR A 527 8.70 -19.44 -1.03
CA TYR A 527 9.35 -20.27 -2.06
C TYR A 527 8.63 -21.61 -2.26
N LEU A 528 8.14 -22.23 -1.19
CA LEU A 528 7.34 -23.46 -1.21
C LEU A 528 5.84 -23.19 -1.46
N LEU A 529 5.47 -22.11 -2.14
CA LEU A 529 4.06 -21.68 -2.20
C LEU A 529 3.12 -22.74 -2.78
N ASN A 530 3.58 -23.52 -3.76
CA ASN A 530 2.78 -24.56 -4.42
C ASN A 530 2.73 -25.87 -3.62
N GLN A 531 3.67 -26.08 -2.71
CA GLN A 531 3.76 -27.25 -1.83
C GLN A 531 3.19 -26.96 -0.43
N SER A 532 3.13 -25.69 -0.03
CA SER A 532 2.66 -25.27 1.28
C SER A 532 1.19 -25.61 1.44
N VAL A 533 0.90 -26.45 2.42
CA VAL A 533 -0.44 -26.62 2.97
C VAL A 533 -0.53 -25.96 4.33
N GLY A 534 -1.74 -25.87 4.84
CA GLY A 534 -2.01 -25.14 6.06
C GLY A 534 -2.09 -23.64 5.80
N ALA A 535 -3.10 -23.09 6.44
CA ALA A 535 -3.38 -21.68 6.54
C ALA A 535 -2.26 -20.97 7.35
N GLN A 536 -2.23 -19.64 7.46
CA GLN A 536 -1.54 -19.00 8.59
C GLN A 536 -2.15 -19.44 9.93
N TYR A 537 -1.36 -19.86 10.92
CA TYR A 537 -1.88 -20.36 12.21
C TYR A 537 -1.01 -20.00 13.42
N ASN A 538 -1.62 -20.07 14.61
CA ASN A 538 -0.94 -20.13 15.91
C ASN A 538 -1.61 -21.23 16.75
N LEU A 539 -0.88 -22.31 17.02
CA LEU A 539 -1.42 -23.53 17.63
C LEU A 539 -0.62 -23.86 18.89
N ASP A 540 -1.26 -24.50 19.87
CA ASP A 540 -0.51 -25.24 20.89
C ASP A 540 0.18 -26.44 20.22
N GLU A 541 1.39 -26.76 20.68
CA GLU A 541 2.22 -27.87 20.18
C GLU A 541 1.45 -29.20 20.07
N SER A 542 0.59 -29.49 21.04
CA SER A 542 -0.21 -30.72 21.07
C SER A 542 -1.19 -30.87 19.90
N MET A 543 -1.55 -29.77 19.22
CA MET A 543 -2.47 -29.77 18.09
C MET A 543 -1.78 -29.89 16.72
N LEU A 544 -0.44 -29.87 16.67
CA LEU A 544 0.32 -29.82 15.42
C LEU A 544 -0.02 -31.01 14.50
N PHE A 545 0.02 -32.22 15.02
CA PHE A 545 -0.21 -33.43 14.23
C PHE A 545 -1.65 -33.55 13.73
N SER A 546 -2.64 -33.25 14.59
CA SER A 546 -4.04 -33.22 14.15
C SER A 546 -4.26 -32.17 13.06
N TYR A 547 -3.66 -30.98 13.19
CA TYR A 547 -3.77 -29.93 12.19
C TYR A 547 -3.07 -30.29 10.87
N ALA A 548 -1.94 -30.99 10.93
CA ALA A 548 -1.24 -31.48 9.75
C ALA A 548 -2.08 -32.50 8.97
N LEU A 549 -2.73 -33.43 9.67
CA LEU A 549 -3.65 -34.41 9.08
C LEU A 549 -4.90 -33.73 8.49
N GLU A 550 -5.49 -32.77 9.20
CA GLU A 550 -6.62 -31.96 8.69
C GLU A 550 -6.26 -31.15 7.45
N SER A 551 -5.00 -30.71 7.37
CA SER A 551 -4.45 -29.97 6.22
C SER A 551 -3.98 -30.88 5.08
N ASP A 552 -4.15 -32.20 5.20
CA ASP A 552 -3.70 -33.22 4.24
C ASP A 552 -2.20 -33.10 3.92
N ALA A 553 -1.37 -32.87 4.95
CA ALA A 553 0.08 -32.75 4.79
C ALA A 553 0.74 -34.13 4.63
N ASP A 554 1.69 -34.24 3.70
CA ASP A 554 2.60 -35.38 3.55
C ASP A 554 3.82 -35.24 4.46
N TYR A 555 4.26 -34.00 4.68
CA TYR A 555 5.43 -33.65 5.49
C TYR A 555 5.16 -32.47 6.41
N ILE A 556 5.87 -32.42 7.54
CA ILE A 556 6.00 -31.21 8.38
C ILE A 556 7.45 -30.71 8.26
N LEU A 557 7.63 -29.48 7.79
CA LEU A 557 8.91 -28.77 7.81
C LEU A 557 9.00 -27.96 9.10
N MET A 558 9.88 -28.35 10.00
CA MET A 558 10.14 -27.63 11.24
C MET A 558 11.37 -26.74 11.10
N LEU A 559 11.22 -25.48 11.50
CA LEU A 559 12.22 -24.43 11.47
C LEU A 559 12.48 -23.96 12.91
N ASN A 560 13.75 -23.65 13.23
CA ASN A 560 14.18 -23.10 14.54
C ASN A 560 13.51 -23.77 15.76
N ASN A 561 13.62 -25.09 15.84
CA ASN A 561 12.99 -25.96 16.84
C ASN A 561 13.66 -25.94 18.22
N ASP A 562 14.11 -24.78 18.69
CA ASP A 562 14.92 -24.66 19.91
C ASP A 562 14.16 -25.08 21.18
N PHE A 563 12.83 -25.17 21.14
CA PHE A 563 11.97 -25.42 22.31
C PHE A 563 10.90 -26.50 22.11
N LEU A 564 10.77 -27.05 20.91
CA LEU A 564 9.81 -28.13 20.63
C LEU A 564 10.40 -29.51 20.90
N PHE A 565 9.57 -30.39 21.45
CA PHE A 565 9.94 -31.76 21.79
C PHE A 565 11.16 -31.85 22.74
N ASP A 566 11.22 -30.97 23.76
CA ASP A 566 12.21 -31.01 24.84
C ASP A 566 12.34 -32.42 25.46
N ASP A 567 11.22 -33.18 25.50
CA ASP A 567 11.16 -34.57 26.01
C ASP A 567 11.80 -35.62 25.07
N CYS A 568 12.18 -35.25 23.85
CA CYS A 568 12.80 -36.12 22.83
C CYS A 568 14.31 -35.90 22.69
N GLU A 569 15.02 -35.66 23.81
CA GLU A 569 16.46 -35.40 23.86
C GLU A 569 17.27 -36.39 22.98
N GLY A 570 18.04 -35.85 22.03
CA GLY A 570 18.99 -36.59 21.20
C GLY A 570 18.49 -37.03 19.81
N ILE A 571 17.23 -36.81 19.46
CA ILE A 571 16.70 -37.05 18.10
C ILE A 571 16.76 -35.78 17.27
N PHE A 572 16.30 -34.68 17.85
CA PHE A 572 16.46 -33.34 17.31
C PHE A 572 17.75 -32.77 17.88
N LYS A 573 18.76 -32.51 17.04
CA LYS A 573 19.85 -31.62 17.48
C LYS A 573 19.20 -30.29 17.83
N THR A 574 19.56 -29.71 18.96
CA THR A 574 19.01 -28.49 19.58
C THR A 574 19.24 -27.20 18.77
N SER A 575 19.37 -27.32 17.44
CA SER A 575 19.42 -26.22 16.49
C SER A 575 19.45 -26.83 15.08
N GLY A 576 18.35 -26.78 14.32
CA GLY A 576 18.37 -27.18 12.90
C GLY A 576 17.00 -27.25 12.24
N ASN A 577 16.98 -27.17 10.91
CA ASN A 577 15.76 -27.40 10.14
C ASN A 577 15.63 -28.90 9.85
N PHE A 578 14.41 -29.44 9.89
CA PHE A 578 14.19 -30.84 9.53
C PHE A 578 12.81 -31.06 8.91
N LEU A 579 12.72 -32.09 8.08
CA LEU A 579 11.46 -32.61 7.56
C LEU A 579 11.04 -33.82 8.38
N LEU A 580 9.76 -33.88 8.72
CA LEU A 580 9.11 -35.05 9.27
C LEU A 580 8.14 -35.62 8.24
N LYS A 581 8.31 -36.88 7.85
CA LYS A 581 7.37 -37.57 6.98
C LYS A 581 6.19 -38.12 7.78
N LEU A 582 4.95 -37.89 7.34
CA LEU A 582 3.73 -38.27 8.07
C LEU A 582 3.19 -39.68 7.76
N ASP A 583 3.79 -40.41 6.82
CA ASP A 583 3.40 -41.79 6.50
C ASP A 583 3.34 -42.68 7.77
N ASN A 584 2.16 -43.23 8.05
CA ASN A 584 1.87 -44.17 9.16
C ASN A 584 1.95 -43.60 10.60
N ILE A 585 1.75 -42.30 10.80
CA ILE A 585 1.63 -41.73 12.16
C ILE A 585 0.17 -41.75 12.61
N ASP A 586 -0.21 -42.72 13.46
CA ASP A 586 -1.50 -42.69 14.16
C ASP A 586 -1.53 -41.49 15.14
N SER A 587 -2.58 -40.68 15.06
CA SER A 587 -2.74 -39.40 15.78
C SER A 587 -2.68 -39.50 17.31
N GLU A 588 -2.72 -40.72 17.87
CA GLU A 588 -2.74 -40.94 19.33
C GLU A 588 -1.37 -41.14 19.97
N PHE A 589 -0.27 -41.35 19.22
CA PHE A 589 1.06 -41.57 19.83
C PHE A 589 2.23 -41.04 18.98
N ALA A 590 2.50 -39.74 19.05
CA ALA A 590 3.81 -39.19 18.70
C ALA A 590 4.84 -39.52 19.81
N ASN A 591 5.20 -40.80 19.96
CA ASN A 591 6.30 -41.19 20.84
C ASN A 591 7.64 -40.83 20.15
N CYS A 592 8.61 -40.29 20.88
CA CYS A 592 9.90 -39.84 20.33
C CYS A 592 10.59 -40.88 19.43
N ASN A 593 10.45 -42.18 19.73
CA ASN A 593 10.99 -43.26 18.91
C ASN A 593 10.38 -43.37 17.50
N LEU A 594 9.13 -42.96 17.32
CA LEU A 594 8.41 -42.96 16.03
C LEU A 594 8.87 -41.76 15.18
N LEU A 595 9.12 -40.62 15.82
CA LEU A 595 9.71 -39.44 15.17
C LEU A 595 11.12 -39.73 14.66
N LYS A 596 11.95 -40.45 15.43
CA LYS A 596 13.34 -40.76 15.06
C LYS A 596 13.50 -41.43 13.69
N ASN A 597 12.56 -42.28 13.28
CA ASN A 597 12.64 -43.01 12.00
C ASN A 597 12.14 -42.20 10.80
N ASN A 598 11.45 -41.08 11.05
CA ASN A 598 10.77 -40.27 10.03
C ASN A 598 11.37 -38.86 9.87
N VAL A 599 12.43 -38.53 10.62
CA VAL A 599 13.12 -37.24 10.58
C VAL A 599 14.23 -37.26 9.53
N ILE A 600 14.20 -36.27 8.64
CA ILE A 600 15.23 -36.00 7.64
C ILE A 600 15.88 -34.65 8.01
N PRO A 601 17.14 -34.65 8.48
CA PRO A 601 17.83 -33.41 8.81
C PRO A 601 18.14 -32.60 7.53
N LEU A 602 17.96 -31.29 7.61
CA LEU A 602 18.31 -30.35 6.54
C LEU A 602 19.52 -29.52 7.00
N GLU A 603 20.69 -29.81 6.43
CA GLU A 603 21.93 -29.04 6.69
C GLU A 603 22.01 -27.75 5.88
#